data_AF-A0A1G0GE43-F1
#
_entry.id   AF-A0A1G0GE43-F1
#
_cell.length_a   1.000
_cell.length_b   1.000
_cell.length_c   1.000
_cell.angle_alpha   90.00
_cell.angle_beta   90.00
_cell.angle_gamma   90.00
#
_symmetry.space_group_name_H-M   'P 1'
#
loop_
_entity.id
_entity.type
_entity.pdbx_description
1 polymer ?
#
loop_
_entity_poly.entity_id
_entity_poly.type
_entity_poly.pdbx_seq_one_letter_code
_entity_poly.pdbx_strand_id
1 'polypeptide(L)'
;MLMIMKMQRLFFVILFIFIFNPAVFASEIKNKLKQNDGIYTENTLNIIVSKDHPEFTLKLKSNPTTGFSWFLREYSRNLVKPLKHSFQKPTQQLMGAPGYEWWTFRIKPAGFIVPQSTTVRMIYARPWQGMDNSIQLIFRISTIS
;
A
#
# COMPACT_ATOMS: atom_id res chain seq x y z
N MET A 1 -49.71 33.70 10.04
CA MET A 1 -49.01 33.23 8.82
C MET A 1 -47.52 33.60 8.75
N LEU A 2 -47.02 34.61 9.50
CA LEU A 2 -45.60 35.01 9.47
C LEU A 2 -44.67 34.13 10.35
N MET A 3 -45.22 33.45 11.37
CA MET A 3 -44.44 32.68 12.36
C MET A 3 -44.02 31.28 11.85
N ILE A 4 -44.80 30.68 10.94
CA ILE A 4 -44.56 29.34 10.37
C ILE A 4 -43.37 29.33 9.38
N MET A 5 -43.15 30.42 8.63
CA MET A 5 -42.05 30.52 7.65
C MET A 5 -40.66 30.65 8.30
N LYS A 6 -40.55 31.21 9.51
CA LYS A 6 -39.27 31.30 10.24
C LYS A 6 -38.81 29.93 10.78
N MET A 7 -39.75 29.08 11.17
CA MET A 7 -39.48 27.78 11.78
C MET A 7 -38.95 26.74 10.77
N GLN A 8 -39.41 26.79 9.51
CA GLN A 8 -38.87 25.96 8.43
C GLN A 8 -37.43 26.34 8.02
N ARG A 9 -37.07 27.62 8.09
CA ARG A 9 -35.69 28.07 7.80
C ARG A 9 -34.71 27.65 8.89
N LEU A 10 -35.15 27.64 10.17
CA LEU A 10 -34.33 27.16 11.28
C LEU A 10 -34.08 25.64 11.20
N PHE A 11 -35.08 24.87 10.76
CA PHE A 11 -34.97 23.42 10.60
C PHE A 11 -33.99 23.02 9.48
N PHE A 12 -33.93 23.79 8.39
CA PHE A 12 -32.98 23.56 7.29
C PHE A 12 -31.52 23.81 7.69
N VAL A 13 -31.25 24.78 8.57
CA VAL A 13 -29.89 25.08 9.05
C VAL A 13 -29.39 24.00 10.01
N ILE A 14 -30.27 23.44 10.84
CA ILE A 14 -29.93 22.35 11.76
C ILE A 14 -29.67 21.05 10.98
N LEU A 15 -30.42 20.78 9.90
CA LEU A 15 -30.20 19.59 9.07
C LEU A 15 -28.87 19.65 8.28
N PHE A 16 -28.40 20.85 7.93
CA PHE A 16 -27.13 21.03 7.19
C PHE A 16 -25.89 20.78 8.06
N ILE A 17 -25.96 21.06 9.36
CA ILE A 17 -24.87 20.82 10.32
C ILE A 17 -24.64 19.31 10.55
N PHE A 18 -25.68 18.48 10.39
CA PHE A 18 -25.55 17.03 10.52
C PHE A 18 -24.90 16.35 9.30
N ILE A 19 -24.94 16.96 8.11
CA ILE A 19 -24.34 16.39 6.89
C ILE A 19 -22.84 16.76 6.81
N PHE A 20 -22.44 17.89 7.37
CA PHE A 20 -21.05 18.36 7.42
C PHE A 20 -20.53 18.35 8.86
N ASN A 21 -20.42 17.18 9.48
CA ASN A 21 -19.69 17.07 10.73
C ASN A 21 -18.17 17.08 10.42
N PRO A 22 -17.44 18.20 10.67
CA PRO A 22 -16.03 18.31 10.30
C PRO A 22 -15.15 17.29 11.03
N ALA A 23 -15.57 16.78 12.19
CA ALA A 23 -14.85 15.75 12.91
C ALA A 23 -14.85 14.40 12.16
N VAL A 24 -15.96 14.06 11.50
CA VAL A 24 -16.07 12.83 10.68
C VAL A 24 -15.16 12.94 9.45
N PHE A 25 -15.19 14.06 8.74
CA PHE A 25 -14.29 14.33 7.62
C PHE A 25 -12.80 14.36 8.03
N ALA A 26 -12.48 14.98 9.16
CA ALA A 26 -11.12 14.99 9.70
C ALA A 26 -10.64 13.58 10.09
N SER A 27 -11.54 12.74 10.64
CA SER A 27 -11.22 11.34 10.93
C SER A 27 -10.99 10.51 9.68
N GLU A 28 -11.72 10.79 8.59
CA GLU A 28 -11.56 10.12 7.31
C GLU A 28 -10.24 10.52 6.62
N ILE A 29 -9.87 11.80 6.67
CA ILE A 29 -8.55 12.28 6.27
C ILE A 29 -7.47 11.63 7.13
N LYS A 30 -7.63 11.59 8.45
CA LYS A 30 -6.66 10.98 9.37
C LYS A 30 -6.48 9.49 9.10
N ASN A 31 -7.55 8.76 8.76
CA ASN A 31 -7.50 7.35 8.37
C ASN A 31 -6.82 7.16 7.00
N LYS A 32 -7.09 8.04 6.03
CA LYS A 32 -6.42 8.05 4.72
C LYS A 32 -4.93 8.38 4.85
N LEU A 33 -4.55 9.26 5.77
CA LEU A 33 -3.16 9.57 6.09
C LEU A 33 -2.48 8.45 6.91
N LYS A 34 -3.23 7.75 7.76
CA LYS A 34 -2.78 6.52 8.46
C LYS A 34 -2.52 5.35 7.51
N GLN A 35 -3.08 5.38 6.31
CA GLN A 35 -2.84 4.35 5.29
C GLN A 35 -1.40 4.36 4.72
N ASN A 36 -0.55 5.31 5.15
CA ASN A 36 0.91 5.25 4.96
C ASN A 36 1.59 4.37 6.03
N ASP A 37 1.11 3.14 6.25
CA ASP A 37 1.80 2.13 7.08
C ASP A 37 3.06 1.57 6.39
N GLY A 38 3.56 2.25 5.35
CA GLY A 38 4.60 1.75 4.46
C GLY A 38 4.16 0.52 3.66
N ILE A 39 2.86 0.26 3.48
CA ILE A 39 2.34 -0.90 2.74
C ILE A 39 1.90 -0.49 1.33
N TYR A 40 2.42 -1.17 0.32
CA TYR A 40 2.18 -0.90 -1.09
C TYR A 40 1.66 -2.14 -1.82
N THR A 41 0.88 -1.95 -2.88
CA THR A 41 0.25 -3.05 -3.64
C THR A 41 0.63 -2.97 -5.13
N GLU A 42 0.17 -3.92 -5.95
CA GLU A 42 0.37 -3.87 -7.41
C GLU A 42 -0.15 -2.58 -8.09
N ASN A 43 -1.06 -1.84 -7.44
CA ASN A 43 -1.61 -0.58 -7.95
C ASN A 43 -0.77 0.65 -7.57
N THR A 44 0.26 0.48 -6.73
CA THR A 44 1.07 1.59 -6.19
C THR A 44 2.54 1.29 -6.43
N LEU A 45 3.00 1.57 -7.65
CA LEU A 45 4.36 1.25 -8.08
C LEU A 45 5.40 2.30 -7.67
N ASN A 46 4.97 3.53 -7.37
CA ASN A 46 5.86 4.59 -6.91
C ASN A 46 5.82 4.66 -5.39
N ILE A 47 6.97 4.52 -4.76
CA ILE A 47 7.14 4.43 -3.32
C ILE A 47 8.08 5.55 -2.90
N ILE A 48 7.65 6.37 -1.95
CA ILE A 48 8.50 7.37 -1.32
C ILE A 48 8.84 6.86 0.07
N VAL A 49 10.14 6.82 0.39
CA VAL A 49 10.63 6.35 1.68
C VAL A 49 11.41 7.48 2.34
N SER A 50 11.07 7.80 3.59
CA SER A 50 11.76 8.81 4.38
C SER A 50 12.74 8.19 5.35
N LYS A 51 13.70 8.98 5.84
CA LYS A 51 14.66 8.55 6.85
C LYS A 51 14.00 8.11 8.16
N ASP A 52 12.91 8.77 8.55
CA ASP A 52 12.15 8.44 9.76
C ASP A 52 11.43 7.08 9.65
N HIS A 53 11.06 6.69 8.43
CA HIS A 53 10.33 5.45 8.13
C HIS A 53 11.06 4.70 7.02
N PRO A 54 12.25 4.11 7.29
CA PRO A 54 13.12 3.57 6.25
C PRO A 54 12.64 2.23 5.70
N GLU A 55 11.48 1.74 6.13
CA GLU A 55 10.92 0.46 5.75
C GLU A 55 9.67 0.62 4.89
N PHE A 56 9.53 -0.30 3.95
CA PHE A 56 8.31 -0.44 3.17
C PHE A 56 8.03 -1.92 2.93
N THR A 57 6.75 -2.24 2.75
CA THR A 57 6.25 -3.59 2.57
C THR A 57 5.39 -3.66 1.34
N LEU A 58 5.66 -4.65 0.47
CA LEU A 58 4.81 -4.96 -0.67
C LEU A 58 3.81 -6.05 -0.25
N LYS A 59 2.52 -5.77 -0.42
CA LYS A 59 1.42 -6.71 -0.25
C LYS A 59 0.89 -7.07 -1.64
N LEU A 60 1.31 -8.21 -2.14
CA LEU A 60 1.03 -8.65 -3.50
C LEU A 60 0.02 -9.79 -3.47
N LYS A 61 -1.01 -9.73 -4.32
CA LYS A 61 -1.95 -10.86 -4.46
C LYS A 61 -1.20 -12.10 -4.95
N SER A 62 -1.42 -13.24 -4.31
CA SER A 62 -0.75 -14.50 -4.66
C SER A 62 -1.68 -15.68 -4.43
N ASN A 63 -1.66 -16.67 -5.33
CA ASN A 63 -2.38 -17.92 -5.15
C ASN A 63 -1.42 -19.11 -5.27
N PRO A 64 -0.80 -19.56 -4.16
CA PRO A 64 0.18 -20.64 -4.19
C PRO A 64 -0.41 -21.99 -4.63
N THR A 65 -1.74 -22.18 -4.56
CA THR A 65 -2.39 -23.42 -5.04
C THR A 65 -2.29 -23.62 -6.54
N THR A 66 -2.00 -22.55 -7.28
CA THR A 66 -1.75 -22.60 -8.74
C THR A 66 -0.29 -22.90 -9.09
N GLY A 67 0.59 -23.01 -8.09
CA GLY A 67 2.04 -23.16 -8.24
C GLY A 67 2.80 -21.85 -8.49
N PHE A 68 2.11 -20.70 -8.58
CA PHE A 68 2.74 -19.40 -8.75
C PHE A 68 3.15 -18.78 -7.41
N SER A 69 4.25 -18.02 -7.41
CA SER A 69 4.69 -17.20 -6.28
C SER A 69 5.45 -15.96 -6.77
N TRP A 70 5.56 -14.95 -5.91
CA TRP A 70 6.36 -13.77 -6.18
C TRP A 70 7.83 -14.00 -5.83
N PHE A 71 8.72 -13.59 -6.73
CA PHE A 71 10.16 -13.66 -6.53
C PHE A 71 10.79 -12.28 -6.70
N LEU A 72 11.73 -11.95 -5.82
CA LEU A 72 12.57 -10.77 -5.95
C LEU A 72 13.64 -11.01 -7.03
N ARG A 73 13.53 -10.30 -8.15
CA ARG A 73 14.40 -10.51 -9.32
C ARG A 73 15.59 -9.56 -9.33
N GLU A 74 15.34 -8.26 -9.20
CA GLU A 74 16.37 -7.22 -9.27
C GLU A 74 16.12 -6.16 -8.21
N TYR A 75 17.20 -5.68 -7.58
CA TYR A 75 17.17 -4.55 -6.66
C TYR A 75 18.59 -4.02 -6.45
N SER A 76 18.72 -2.74 -6.06
CA SER A 76 20.02 -2.18 -5.67
C SER A 76 20.43 -2.69 -4.29
N ARG A 77 21.36 -3.65 -4.24
CA ARG A 77 21.91 -4.17 -2.97
C ARG A 77 22.61 -3.12 -2.13
N ASN A 78 23.05 -2.01 -2.75
CA ASN A 78 23.72 -0.91 -2.07
C ASN A 78 22.73 0.00 -1.33
N LEU A 79 21.47 0.02 -1.75
CA LEU A 79 20.44 0.93 -1.22
C LEU A 79 19.30 0.20 -0.50
N VAL A 80 18.94 -1.01 -0.93
CA VAL A 80 17.78 -1.75 -0.42
C VAL A 80 18.24 -3.06 0.22
N LYS A 81 17.70 -3.37 1.40
CA LYS A 81 17.88 -4.63 2.12
C LYS A 81 16.53 -5.34 2.28
N PRO A 82 16.32 -6.51 1.66
CA PRO A 82 15.17 -7.36 1.97
C PRO A 82 15.24 -7.83 3.44
N LEU A 83 14.14 -7.73 4.18
CA LEU A 83 14.05 -8.10 5.59
C LEU A 83 13.23 -9.36 5.82
N LYS A 84 12.05 -9.45 5.21
CA LYS A 84 11.09 -10.52 5.46
C LYS A 84 10.27 -10.83 4.22
N HIS A 85 9.98 -12.12 4.04
CA HIS A 85 9.01 -12.63 3.08
C HIS A 85 8.07 -13.61 3.79
N SER A 86 6.76 -13.47 3.59
CA SER A 86 5.79 -14.43 4.10
C SER A 86 4.51 -14.44 3.27
N PHE A 87 3.93 -15.62 3.06
CA PHE A 87 2.60 -15.76 2.51
C PHE A 87 1.55 -15.80 3.62
N GLN A 88 0.48 -15.01 3.48
CA GLN A 88 -0.67 -15.01 4.38
C GLN A 88 -1.90 -15.53 3.63
N LYS A 89 -2.48 -16.61 4.18
CA LYS A 89 -3.75 -17.18 3.71
C LYS A 89 -4.90 -16.20 3.98
N PRO A 90 -5.96 -16.19 3.15
CA PRO A 90 -7.16 -15.43 3.44
C PRO A 90 -7.82 -15.90 4.75
N THR A 91 -8.50 -14.99 5.43
CA THR A 91 -9.19 -15.24 6.71
C THR A 91 -10.24 -16.35 6.59
N GLN A 92 -10.88 -16.46 5.43
CA GLN A 92 -11.75 -17.57 5.09
C GLN A 92 -10.89 -18.74 4.61
N GLN A 93 -10.83 -19.83 5.40
CA GLN A 93 -10.07 -21.05 5.12
C GLN A 93 -10.69 -21.89 4.00
N LEU A 94 -11.09 -21.26 2.90
CA LEU A 94 -11.49 -21.97 1.70
C LEU A 94 -10.24 -22.55 1.03
N MET A 95 -10.23 -23.86 0.83
CA MET A 95 -9.19 -24.54 0.06
C MET A 95 -9.08 -23.90 -1.33
N GLY A 96 -7.87 -23.52 -1.76
CA GLY A 96 -7.65 -22.89 -3.09
C GLY A 96 -7.82 -21.37 -3.15
N ALA A 97 -8.26 -20.72 -2.07
CA ALA A 97 -8.51 -19.28 -2.10
C ALA A 97 -7.21 -18.46 -2.25
N PRO A 98 -7.23 -17.38 -3.07
CA PRO A 98 -6.08 -16.49 -3.20
C PRO A 98 -5.81 -15.75 -1.89
N GLY A 99 -4.53 -15.54 -1.59
CA GLY A 99 -4.06 -14.79 -0.43
C GLY A 99 -3.12 -13.66 -0.83
N TYR A 100 -2.20 -13.31 0.07
CA TYR A 100 -1.22 -12.25 -0.15
C TYR A 100 0.19 -12.68 0.22
N GLU A 101 1.16 -12.31 -0.60
CA GLU A 101 2.57 -12.34 -0.23
C GLU A 101 3.00 -10.97 0.29
N TRP A 102 3.69 -11.00 1.42
CA TRP A 102 4.21 -9.83 2.11
C TRP A 102 5.72 -9.83 2.00
N TRP A 103 6.27 -8.76 1.42
CA TRP A 103 7.70 -8.56 1.23
C TRP A 103 8.12 -7.25 1.89
N THR A 104 8.85 -7.33 3.00
CA THR A 104 9.34 -6.14 3.72
C THR A 104 10.78 -5.85 3.33
N PHE A 105 11.06 -4.59 3.04
CA PHE A 105 12.35 -4.06 2.66
C PHE A 105 12.72 -2.88 3.55
N ARG A 106 14.02 -2.64 3.71
CA ARG A 106 14.56 -1.47 4.39
C ARG A 106 15.56 -0.75 3.50
N ILE A 107 15.45 0.56 3.41
CA ILE A 107 16.45 1.43 2.79
C ILE A 107 17.63 1.60 3.75
N LYS A 108 18.84 1.42 3.20
CA LYS A 108 20.08 1.60 3.95
C LYS A 108 20.34 3.08 4.21
N PRO A 109 21.05 3.44 5.29
CA PRO A 109 21.37 4.83 5.61
C PRO A 109 22.00 5.62 4.44
N ALA A 110 22.81 4.96 3.60
CA ALA A 110 23.42 5.56 2.41
C ALA A 110 22.40 6.14 1.41
N GLY A 111 21.19 5.58 1.34
CA GLY A 111 20.12 6.06 0.47
C GLY A 111 19.46 7.36 0.95
N PHE A 112 19.75 7.82 2.15
CA PHE A 112 19.20 9.07 2.71
C PHE A 112 20.22 10.21 2.81
N ILE A 113 21.49 9.95 2.47
CA ILE A 113 22.53 11.00 2.46
C ILE A 113 22.19 12.07 1.42
N VAL A 114 21.69 11.64 0.27
CA VAL A 114 21.12 12.48 -0.78
C VAL A 114 19.83 11.83 -1.28
N PRO A 115 18.85 12.59 -1.81
CA PRO A 115 17.70 12.02 -2.48
C PRO A 115 18.14 11.14 -3.65
N GLN A 116 17.72 9.87 -3.65
CA GLN A 116 18.08 8.89 -4.66
C GLN A 116 16.86 8.13 -5.13
N SER A 117 16.95 7.54 -6.31
CA SER A 117 15.95 6.61 -6.82
C SER A 117 16.56 5.26 -7.16
N THR A 118 15.78 4.21 -6.91
CA THR A 118 16.15 2.83 -7.24
C THR A 118 14.90 2.05 -7.61
N THR A 119 15.08 0.86 -8.20
CA THR A 119 13.98 -0.04 -8.50
C THR A 119 14.05 -1.32 -7.68
N VAL A 120 12.88 -1.92 -7.47
CA VAL A 120 12.71 -3.29 -7.00
C VAL A 120 11.82 -4.00 -8.02
N ARG A 121 12.34 -5.04 -8.67
CA ARG A 121 11.62 -5.86 -9.65
C ARG A 121 11.15 -7.15 -8.99
N MET A 122 9.85 -7.35 -8.98
CA MET A 122 9.18 -8.57 -8.55
C MET A 122 8.65 -9.32 -9.77
N ILE A 123 8.75 -10.65 -9.78
CA ILE A 123 8.21 -11.51 -10.84
C ILE A 123 7.25 -12.53 -10.24
N TYR A 124 6.10 -12.74 -10.87
CA TYR A 124 5.13 -13.77 -10.50
C TYR A 124 5.22 -14.91 -11.51
N ALA A 125 5.74 -16.04 -11.04
CA ALA A 125 6.05 -17.18 -11.90
C ALA A 125 5.90 -18.51 -11.15
N ARG A 126 5.91 -19.61 -11.90
CA ARG A 126 6.16 -20.95 -11.36
C ARG A 126 7.66 -21.21 -11.39
N PRO A 127 8.26 -21.77 -10.33
CA PRO A 127 9.72 -21.94 -10.28
C PRO A 127 10.27 -22.89 -11.34
N TRP A 128 9.44 -23.78 -11.89
CA TRP A 128 9.79 -24.71 -12.98
C TRP A 128 9.43 -24.19 -14.39
N GLN A 129 8.81 -23.02 -14.50
CA GLN A 129 8.43 -22.43 -15.78
C GLN A 129 9.41 -21.29 -16.11
N GLY A 130 9.86 -21.22 -17.37
CA GLY A 130 10.72 -20.12 -17.83
C GLY A 130 10.08 -18.75 -17.60
N MET A 131 10.90 -17.70 -17.53
CA MET A 131 10.45 -16.35 -17.19
C MET A 131 9.69 -15.62 -18.31
N ASP A 132 9.65 -16.19 -19.51
CA ASP A 132 9.16 -15.56 -20.74
C ASP A 132 7.67 -15.18 -20.68
N ASN A 133 6.89 -15.84 -19.81
CA ASN A 133 5.46 -15.57 -19.59
C ASN A 133 5.13 -15.12 -18.15
N SER A 134 6.12 -14.57 -17.43
CA SER A 134 5.93 -14.12 -16.04
C SER A 134 5.33 -12.71 -15.96
N ILE A 135 4.46 -12.48 -14.98
CA ILE A 135 3.98 -11.12 -14.67
C ILE A 135 5.10 -10.39 -13.92
N GLN A 136 5.43 -9.18 -14.33
CA GLN A 136 6.48 -8.38 -13.68
C GLN A 136 5.92 -7.10 -13.08
N LEU A 137 6.33 -6.78 -11.86
CA LEU A 137 6.07 -5.50 -11.21
C LEU A 137 7.39 -4.81 -10.91
N ILE A 138 7.50 -3.55 -11.36
CA ILE A 138 8.67 -2.72 -11.13
C ILE A 138 8.25 -1.58 -10.20
N PHE A 139 8.64 -1.69 -8.95
CA PHE A 139 8.48 -0.63 -7.97
C PHE A 139 9.61 0.38 -8.13
N ARG A 140 9.26 1.66 -8.19
CA ARG A 140 10.19 2.80 -8.23
C ARG A 140 10.23 3.39 -6.83
N ILE A 141 11.38 3.31 -6.20
CA ILE A 141 11.59 3.79 -4.85
C ILE A 141 12.37 5.09 -4.94
N SER A 142 11.82 6.14 -4.36
CA SER A 142 12.48 7.43 -4.18
C SER A 142 12.71 7.67 -2.71
N THR A 143 13.94 8.03 -2.34
CA THR A 143 14.30 8.38 -0.97
C THR A 143 14.21 9.88 -0.77
N ILE A 144 13.70 10.28 0.39
CA ILE A 144 13.71 11.66 0.87
C ILE A 144 14.45 11.70 2.20
N SER A 145 15.28 12.72 2.40
CA SER A 145 16.10 12.88 3.61
C SER A 145 15.25 13.24 4.83
#